data_AF-A0A9R1BKQ1-F1
#
_entry.id   AF-A0A9R1BKQ1-F1
#
_cell.length_a   1.000
_cell.length_b   1.000
_cell.length_c   1.000
_cell.angle_alpha   90.00
_cell.angle_beta   90.00
_cell.angle_gamma   90.00
#
_symmetry.space_group_name_H-M   'P 1'
#
loop_
_entity.id
_entity.type
_entity.pdbx_description
1 polymer ?
#
loop_
_entity_poly.entity_id
_entity_poly.type
_entity_poly.pdbx_seq_one_letter_code
_entity_poly.pdbx_strand_id
1 'polypeptide(L)'
;MLKFLSRVVVEYNPLDPRKAAAVELLAQCNGRKAKDSNPTCSPPPRVLVTYLNGAEEAFVAADGATAQGMREQILARGRLLETEQLFREAGEKWPVVIPEEELGMSFPGIKISRILQKNVD
;
A
#
# COMPACT_ATOMS: atom_id res chain seq x y z
N MET A 1 -11.00 17.93 26.87
CA MET A 1 -9.71 18.01 27.61
C MET A 1 -8.55 17.60 26.70
N LEU A 2 -8.52 18.06 25.44
CA LEU A 2 -7.41 17.85 24.48
C LEU A 2 -7.22 19.09 23.58
N LYS A 3 -7.63 20.27 24.09
CA LYS A 3 -7.73 21.54 23.34
C LYS A 3 -6.40 22.13 22.90
N PHE A 4 -5.29 21.61 23.42
CA PHE A 4 -3.92 22.03 23.09
C PHE A 4 -3.24 21.10 22.06
N LEU A 5 -3.88 19.99 21.68
CA LEU A 5 -3.34 19.05 20.71
C LEU A 5 -3.80 19.46 19.30
N SER A 6 -2.92 19.44 18.32
CA SER A 6 -3.29 19.66 16.90
C SER A 6 -3.50 18.34 16.15
N ARG A 7 -2.77 17.29 16.54
CA ARG A 7 -2.82 15.96 15.92
C ARG A 7 -2.39 14.89 16.91
N VAL A 8 -3.10 13.76 16.93
CA VAL A 8 -2.73 12.53 17.65
C VAL A 8 -2.62 11.39 16.64
N VAL A 9 -1.49 10.69 16.64
CA VAL A 9 -1.29 9.46 15.85
C VAL A 9 -0.93 8.35 16.84
N VAL A 10 -1.61 7.22 16.75
CA VAL A 10 -1.37 6.06 17.61
C VAL A 10 -0.94 4.90 16.73
N GLU A 11 0.32 4.50 16.84
CA GLU A 11 0.90 3.38 16.12
C GLU A 11 1.12 2.21 17.09
N TYR A 12 0.62 1.03 16.74
CA TYR A 12 0.83 -0.18 17.53
C TYR A 12 0.70 -1.41 16.64
N ASN A 13 1.42 -2.48 16.99
CA ASN A 13 1.21 -3.79 16.41
C ASN A 13 -0.03 -4.44 17.05
N PRO A 14 -1.09 -4.79 16.30
CA PRO A 14 -2.28 -5.43 16.86
C PRO A 14 -2.02 -6.77 17.54
N LEU A 15 -0.89 -7.43 17.24
CA LEU A 15 -0.48 -8.69 17.84
C LEU A 15 0.43 -8.50 19.07
N ASP A 16 0.92 -7.28 19.34
CA ASP A 16 1.76 -7.02 20.50
C ASP A 16 0.92 -6.96 21.79
N PRO A 17 1.23 -7.76 22.83
CA PRO A 17 0.46 -7.78 24.07
C PRO A 17 0.51 -6.44 24.84
N ARG A 18 1.51 -5.58 24.59
CA ARG A 18 1.69 -4.28 25.25
C ARG A 18 0.81 -3.18 24.67
N LYS A 19 0.02 -3.46 23.63
CA LYS A 19 -0.83 -2.46 22.95
C LYS A 19 -1.91 -1.82 23.84
N ALA A 20 -2.23 -2.41 25.00
CA ALA A 20 -3.35 -2.04 25.84
C ALA A 20 -3.41 -0.52 26.14
N ALA A 21 -2.30 0.07 26.60
CA ALA A 21 -2.25 1.50 26.92
C ALA A 21 -2.47 2.40 25.70
N ALA A 22 -1.91 2.03 24.54
CA ALA A 22 -2.07 2.78 23.30
C ALA A 22 -3.52 2.73 22.80
N VAL A 23 -4.16 1.55 22.88
CA VAL A 23 -5.57 1.35 22.52
C VAL A 23 -6.50 2.09 23.49
N GLU A 24 -6.17 2.13 24.78
CA GLU A 24 -6.94 2.88 25.78
C GLU A 24 -6.88 4.39 25.51
N LEU A 25 -5.70 4.94 25.24
CA LEU A 25 -5.56 6.35 24.85
C LEU A 25 -6.35 6.66 23.57
N LEU A 26 -6.29 5.79 22.56
CA LEU A 26 -7.08 5.92 21.34
C LEU A 26 -8.59 5.96 21.63
N ALA A 27 -9.09 5.13 22.54
CA ALA A 27 -10.48 5.13 22.97
C ALA A 27 -10.86 6.45 23.67
N GLN A 28 -9.99 6.98 24.53
CA GLN A 28 -10.19 8.27 25.20
C GLN A 28 -10.23 9.44 24.20
N CYS A 29 -9.35 9.44 23.19
CA CYS A 29 -9.35 10.43 22.11
C CYS A 29 -10.62 10.36 21.24
N ASN A 30 -11.21 9.18 21.08
CA ASN A 30 -12.43 8.97 20.31
C ASN A 30 -13.73 9.28 21.08
N GLY A 31 -13.66 9.53 22.39
CA GLY A 31 -14.82 9.84 23.22
C GLY A 31 -15.49 11.17 22.85
N ARG A 32 -16.81 11.28 23.08
CA ARG A 32 -17.61 12.50 22.76
C ARG A 32 -16.98 13.78 23.32
N LYS A 33 -16.63 13.78 24.62
CA LYS A 33 -15.99 14.92 25.30
C LYS A 33 -14.65 15.36 24.68
N ALA A 34 -13.92 14.42 24.07
CA ALA A 34 -12.65 14.72 23.41
C ALA A 34 -12.91 15.42 22.06
N LYS A 35 -13.79 14.84 21.24
CA LYS A 35 -14.22 15.37 19.94
C LYS A 35 -14.86 16.76 20.06
N ASP A 36 -15.75 16.95 21.03
CA ASP A 36 -16.42 18.24 21.28
C ASP A 36 -15.42 19.32 21.70
N SER A 37 -14.32 18.93 22.36
CA SER A 37 -13.30 19.88 22.81
C SER A 37 -12.30 20.29 21.74
N ASN A 38 -12.23 19.56 20.61
CA ASN A 38 -11.28 19.82 19.53
C ASN A 38 -11.71 19.14 18.22
N PRO A 39 -12.70 19.70 17.49
CA PRO A 39 -13.23 19.09 16.28
C PRO A 39 -12.27 19.14 15.07
N THR A 40 -11.23 19.98 15.13
CA THR A 40 -10.26 20.14 14.03
C THR A 40 -9.17 19.07 14.02
N CYS A 41 -9.01 18.31 15.10
CA CYS A 41 -8.04 17.22 15.23
C CYS A 41 -8.55 15.92 14.57
N SER A 42 -8.84 15.95 13.26
CA SER A 42 -9.33 14.81 12.48
C SER A 42 -8.55 14.63 11.17
N PRO A 43 -7.30 14.15 11.22
CA PRO A 43 -6.57 13.81 10.00
C PRO A 43 -7.27 12.66 9.24
N PRO A 44 -7.12 12.58 7.91
CA PRO A 44 -7.70 11.48 7.15
C PRO A 44 -7.10 10.14 7.61
N PRO A 45 -7.91 9.07 7.68
CA PRO A 45 -7.42 7.74 8.05
C PRO A 45 -6.34 7.28 7.06
N ARG A 46 -5.29 6.65 7.59
CA ARG A 46 -4.18 6.12 6.79
C ARG A 46 -3.74 4.77 7.31
N VAL A 47 -3.22 3.94 6.41
CA VAL A 47 -2.58 2.65 6.72
C VAL A 47 -1.13 2.74 6.29
N LEU A 48 -0.20 2.60 7.25
CA LEU A 48 1.22 2.50 6.94
C LEU A 48 1.58 1.03 6.71
N VAL A 49 2.23 0.74 5.59
CA VAL A 49 2.67 -0.60 5.20
C VAL A 49 4.17 -0.58 4.97
N THR A 50 4.88 -1.49 5.65
CA THR A 50 6.30 -1.77 5.41
C THR A 50 6.40 -3.10 4.66
N TYR A 51 6.98 -3.06 3.46
CA TYR A 51 7.21 -4.25 2.63
C TYR A 51 8.52 -4.95 3.05
N LEU A 52 8.70 -6.20 2.62
CA LEU A 52 9.85 -7.04 2.99
C LEU A 52 11.21 -6.45 2.57
N ASN A 53 11.23 -5.66 1.49
CA ASN A 53 12.43 -4.95 1.03
C ASN A 53 12.73 -3.67 1.85
N GLY A 54 11.95 -3.39 2.90
CA GLY A 54 12.08 -2.18 3.71
C GLY A 54 11.40 -0.94 3.14
N ALA A 55 10.73 -1.04 1.98
CA ALA A 55 9.95 0.08 1.46
C ALA A 55 8.75 0.36 2.38
N GLU A 56 8.54 1.62 2.74
CA GLU A 56 7.40 2.06 3.53
C GLU A 56 6.47 2.93 2.71
N GLU A 57 5.16 2.68 2.79
CA GLU A 57 4.16 3.43 2.05
C GLU A 57 2.89 3.65 2.87
N ALA A 58 2.36 4.87 2.82
CA ALA A 58 1.15 5.25 3.54
C ALA A 58 -0.05 5.32 2.58
N PHE A 59 -1.02 4.44 2.79
CA PHE A 59 -2.28 4.40 2.04
C PHE A 59 -3.33 5.25 2.76
N VAL A 60 -3.67 6.41 2.22
CA VAL A 60 -4.71 7.28 2.76
C VAL A 60 -6.07 6.78 2.27
N ALA A 61 -7.02 6.59 3.20
CA ALA A 61 -8.40 6.25 2.84
C ALA A 61 -9.07 7.48 2.22
N ALA A 62 -9.25 7.45 0.90
CA ALA A 62 -10.04 8.44 0.17
C ALA A 62 -11.54 8.31 0.49
N ASP A 63 -12.32 9.33 0.15
CA ASP A 63 -13.77 9.27 0.27
C ASP A 63 -14.33 8.09 -0.54
N GLY A 64 -15.11 7.22 0.11
CA GLY A 64 -15.63 6.00 -0.51
C GLY A 64 -14.62 4.84 -0.63
N ALA A 65 -13.40 4.99 -0.10
CA ALA A 65 -12.44 3.90 -0.08
C ALA A 65 -12.99 2.69 0.71
N THR A 66 -12.84 1.50 0.13
CA THR A 66 -13.20 0.24 0.79
C THR A 66 -11.95 -0.45 1.31
N ALA A 67 -12.09 -1.21 2.40
CA ALA A 67 -10.98 -2.02 2.93
C ALA A 67 -10.43 -3.00 1.87
N GLN A 68 -11.31 -3.55 1.03
CA GLN A 68 -10.93 -4.43 -0.07
C GLN A 68 -10.14 -3.68 -1.16
N GLY A 69 -10.56 -2.48 -1.55
CA GLY A 69 -9.83 -1.66 -2.50
C GLY A 69 -8.45 -1.25 -1.98
N MET A 70 -8.35 -0.88 -0.70
CA MET A 70 -7.05 -0.61 -0.07
C MET A 70 -6.15 -1.85 -0.05
N ARG A 71 -6.71 -3.03 0.28
CA ARG A 71 -5.98 -4.30 0.22
C ARG A 71 -5.45 -4.59 -1.18
N GLU A 72 -6.27 -4.38 -2.21
CA GLU A 72 -5.87 -4.59 -3.60
C GLU A 72 -4.74 -3.65 -4.03
N GLN A 73 -4.77 -2.38 -3.61
CA GLN A 73 -3.68 -1.43 -3.86
C GLN A 73 -2.37 -1.87 -3.20
N ILE A 74 -2.42 -2.30 -1.93
CA ILE A 74 -1.24 -2.80 -1.21
C ILE A 74 -0.67 -4.03 -1.92
N LEU A 75 -1.52 -4.98 -2.33
CA LEU A 75 -1.08 -6.17 -3.06
C LEU A 75 -0.53 -5.84 -4.45
N ALA A 76 -1.14 -4.90 -5.17
CA ALA A 76 -0.64 -4.44 -6.46
C ALA A 76 0.75 -3.81 -6.33
N ARG A 77 0.94 -2.98 -5.30
CA ARG A 77 2.25 -2.39 -4.99
C ARG A 77 3.29 -3.44 -4.61
N GLY A 78 2.90 -4.42 -3.79
CA GLY A 78 3.78 -5.55 -3.44
C GLY A 78 4.27 -6.33 -4.66
N ARG A 79 3.39 -6.63 -5.63
CA ARG A 79 3.78 -7.30 -6.90
C ARG A 79 4.76 -6.48 -7.72
N LEU A 80 4.61 -5.15 -7.78
CA LEU A 80 5.56 -4.28 -8.48
C LEU A 80 6.94 -4.32 -7.83
N LEU A 81 7.01 -4.31 -6.49
CA LEU A 81 8.27 -4.39 -5.75
C LEU A 81 8.94 -5.76 -5.91
N GLU A 82 8.17 -6.84 -5.92
CA GLU A 82 8.67 -8.19 -6.22
C GLU A 82 9.24 -8.26 -7.64
N THR A 83 8.55 -7.68 -8.62
CA THR A 83 9.01 -7.65 -10.01
C THR A 83 10.28 -6.81 -10.14
N GLU A 84 10.32 -5.62 -9.54
CA GLU A 84 11.52 -4.79 -9.48
C GLU A 84 12.72 -5.56 -8.92
N GLN A 85 12.51 -6.32 -7.85
CA GLN A 85 13.54 -7.13 -7.22
C GLN A 85 14.08 -8.20 -8.18
N LEU A 86 13.21 -8.89 -8.93
CA LEU A 86 13.63 -9.86 -9.95
C LEU A 86 14.52 -9.22 -11.03
N PHE A 87 14.16 -8.02 -11.52
CA PHE A 87 14.98 -7.31 -12.50
C PHE A 87 16.34 -6.92 -11.93
N ARG A 88 16.36 -6.36 -10.71
CA ARG A 88 17.62 -6.00 -10.04
C ARG A 88 18.52 -7.21 -9.82
N GLU A 89 17.97 -8.36 -9.43
CA GLU A 89 18.71 -9.62 -9.25
C GLU A 89 19.28 -10.16 -10.56
N ALA A 90 18.57 -9.97 -11.68
CA ALA A 90 19.08 -10.29 -13.01
C ALA A 90 20.13 -9.29 -13.53
N GLY A 91 20.41 -8.20 -12.79
CA GLY A 91 21.28 -7.11 -13.24
C GLY A 91 20.63 -6.22 -14.30
N GLU A 92 19.32 -6.34 -14.50
CA GLU A 92 18.56 -5.59 -15.49
C GLU A 92 18.03 -4.27 -14.91
N LYS A 93 17.82 -3.30 -15.79
CA LYS A 93 17.30 -1.98 -15.40
C LYS A 93 15.80 -2.05 -15.11
N TRP A 94 15.37 -1.37 -14.04
CA TRP A 94 13.97 -1.17 -13.69
C TRP A 94 13.65 0.32 -13.49
N PRO A 95 12.48 0.83 -13.91
CA PRO A 95 11.49 0.16 -14.75
C PRO A 95 12.04 -0.08 -16.16
N VAL A 96 11.49 -1.07 -16.85
CA VAL A 96 11.80 -1.30 -18.26
C VAL A 96 11.28 -0.11 -19.06
N VAL A 97 12.19 0.64 -19.67
CA VAL A 97 11.84 1.74 -20.58
C VAL A 97 11.96 1.19 -21.98
N ILE A 98 10.83 1.17 -22.70
CA ILE A 98 10.82 0.82 -24.12
C ILE A 98 11.20 2.09 -24.91
N PRO A 99 12.30 2.08 -25.69
CA PRO A 99 12.67 3.21 -26.54
C PRO A 99 11.54 3.57 -27.53
N GLU A 100 11.38 4.86 -27.84
CA GLU A 100 10.33 5.33 -28.76
C GLU A 100 10.49 4.72 -30.16
N GLU A 101 11.72 4.47 -30.57
CA GLU A 101 12.06 3.86 -31.86
C GLU A 101 11.53 2.42 -31.97
N GLU A 102 11.46 1.70 -30.85
CA GLU A 102 10.94 0.32 -30.80
C GLU A 102 9.41 0.28 -30.83
N LEU A 103 8.72 1.36 -30.40
CA LEU A 103 7.25 1.43 -30.41
C LEU A 103 6.65 1.40 -31.82
N GLY A 104 7.39 1.87 -32.82
CA GLY A 104 6.97 1.91 -34.23
C GLY A 104 7.39 0.68 -35.05
N MET A 105 8.18 -0.23 -34.48
CA MET A 105 8.66 -1.42 -35.19
C MET A 105 7.56 -2.48 -35.27
N SER A 106 7.36 -3.05 -36.46
CA SER A 106 6.54 -4.24 -36.63
C SER A 106 7.27 -5.42 -35.98
N PHE A 107 6.82 -5.84 -34.80
CA PHE A 107 7.32 -7.06 -34.18
C PHE A 107 6.77 -8.27 -34.93
N PRO A 108 7.60 -9.07 -35.61
CA PRO A 108 7.16 -10.36 -36.13
C PRO A 108 6.88 -11.23 -34.90
N GLY A 109 5.60 -11.35 -34.54
CA GLY A 109 5.18 -12.00 -33.30
C GLY A 109 5.88 -13.36 -33.08
N ILE A 110 6.14 -13.68 -31.82
CA ILE A 110 6.64 -15.00 -31.43
C ILE A 110 5.65 -16.04 -31.96
N LYS A 111 6.07 -16.87 -32.92
CA LYS A 111 5.29 -18.04 -33.32
C LYS A 111 5.23 -18.98 -32.13
N ILE A 112 4.14 -18.93 -31.36
CA ILE A 112 3.87 -19.92 -30.32
C ILE A 112 3.77 -21.26 -31.05
N SER A 113 4.80 -22.11 -30.87
CA SER A 113 4.77 -23.46 -31.42
C SER A 113 3.58 -24.20 -30.84
N ARG A 114 2.80 -24.85 -31.72
CA ARG A 114 1.54 -25.58 -31.46
C ARG A 114 1.57 -26.57 -30.26
N ILE A 115 2.76 -26.85 -29.71
CA ILE A 115 2.98 -27.68 -28.53
C ILE A 115 2.30 -27.11 -27.27
N LEU A 116 2.22 -25.79 -27.10
CA LEU A 116 1.57 -25.18 -25.92
C LEU A 116 0.04 -25.07 -26.04
N GLN A 117 -0.54 -25.38 -27.20
CA GLN A 117 -1.97 -25.19 -27.47
C GLN A 117 -2.81 -26.44 -27.18
N LYS A 118 -2.19 -27.55 -26.76
CA LYS A 118 -2.84 -28.85 -26.53
C LYS A 118 -3.26 -29.14 -25.08
N ASN A 119 -3.10 -28.20 -24.16
CA ASN A 119 -3.43 -28.43 -22.73
C ASN A 119 -4.61 -27.58 -22.23
N VAL A 120 -5.55 -27.25 -23.12
CA VAL A 120 -6.86 -26.72 -22.72
C VAL A 120 -7.91 -27.48 -23.53
N ASP A 121 -8.26 -28.67 -23.04
CA ASP A 121 -9.54 -29.35 -23.28
C ASP A 121 -10.04 -29.86 -21.92
#